data_AF-A0A1J5T9A9-F1
#
_entry.id   AF-A0A1J5T9A9-F1
#
_cell.length_a   1.000
_cell.length_b   1.000
_cell.length_c   1.000
_cell.angle_alpha   90.00
_cell.angle_beta   90.00
_cell.angle_gamma   90.00
#
_symmetry.space_group_name_H-M   'P 1'
#
loop_
_entity.id
_entity.type
_entity.pdbx_description
1 polymer ?
#
loop_
_entity_poly.entity_id
_entity_poly.type
_entity_poly.pdbx_seq_one_letter_code
_entity_poly.pdbx_strand_id
1 'polypeptide(L)'
;MKKIGNWLINKSSTIVIAFMIFFIIYIISSFFILLFRPAVSSFPNNTSTLNYDFDPDSSYRFNLPDTISYRKYKKEIDSIDNCSNLLLQNQLNRYGFQFSPISSGEYLECDTCDYSRGKYFDNNIQKTKKYFINLDNYKVDIDSSDYKMTGFGKFIIYSNFGQSFIKYIKVNSVKKKNEFGNNEVSTNMSGNWIKKKLNYRVNNIYPTQTPDDSKKELKQLLIPVSKTISEIIEILSFITTFIALVLMLTIFRNLILFLIDIGNGKSFTLDNYRRLFSTAYFILIISFFPTIERLIFDFIFKNYFKNEFTISIKWTDNLLPVLFALFLLLLGKAFKRGYDLQQEQDLTV
;
A
#
# COMPACT_ATOMS: atom_id res chain seq x y z
N MET A 1 -34.03 -11.82 -46.39
CA MET A 1 -33.34 -12.08 -45.11
C MET A 1 -31.81 -11.98 -45.18
N LYS A 2 -31.10 -12.55 -46.18
CA LYS A 2 -29.62 -12.43 -46.31
C LYS A 2 -29.05 -10.99 -46.28
N LYS A 3 -29.73 -10.00 -46.90
CA LYS A 3 -29.29 -8.58 -46.87
C LYS A 3 -29.36 -7.94 -45.49
N ILE A 4 -30.33 -8.31 -44.65
CA ILE A 4 -30.49 -7.76 -43.29
C ILE A 4 -29.42 -8.35 -42.36
N GLY A 5 -29.08 -9.64 -42.53
CA GLY A 5 -27.99 -10.28 -41.79
C GLY A 5 -26.63 -9.63 -42.04
N ASN A 6 -26.25 -9.42 -43.31
CA ASN A 6 -24.98 -8.76 -43.64
C ASN A 6 -24.89 -7.31 -43.13
N TRP A 7 -26.01 -6.59 -43.07
CA TRP A 7 -26.05 -5.23 -42.55
C TRP A 7 -25.85 -5.18 -41.02
N LEU A 8 -26.47 -6.09 -40.28
CA LEU A 8 -26.28 -6.21 -38.82
C LEU A 8 -24.84 -6.62 -38.46
N ILE A 9 -24.25 -7.54 -39.21
CA ILE A 9 -22.85 -7.98 -39.01
C ILE A 9 -21.88 -6.81 -39.20
N ASN A 10 -22.04 -6.02 -40.28
CA ASN A 10 -21.16 -4.87 -40.55
C ASN A 10 -21.30 -3.73 -39.53
N LYS A 11 -22.48 -3.50 -38.96
CA LYS A 11 -22.66 -2.52 -37.89
C LYS A 11 -22.10 -2.99 -36.55
N SER A 12 -22.23 -4.29 -36.25
CA SER A 12 -21.68 -4.86 -35.01
C SER A 12 -20.15 -4.78 -34.99
N SER A 13 -19.48 -5.00 -36.12
CA SER A 13 -18.02 -4.93 -36.20
C SER A 13 -17.48 -3.51 -36.02
N THR A 14 -18.16 -2.50 -36.57
CA THR A 14 -17.74 -1.09 -36.40
C THR A 14 -17.87 -0.62 -34.95
N ILE A 15 -18.94 -1.00 -34.26
CA ILE A 15 -19.14 -0.68 -32.83
C ILE A 15 -18.07 -1.35 -31.97
N VAL A 16 -17.76 -2.63 -32.21
CA VAL A 16 -16.71 -3.36 -31.48
C VAL A 16 -15.34 -2.73 -31.70
N ILE A 17 -14.99 -2.35 -32.93
CA ILE A 17 -13.72 -1.69 -33.25
C ILE A 17 -13.63 -0.32 -32.57
N ALA A 18 -14.68 0.49 -32.60
CA ALA A 18 -14.70 1.79 -31.94
C ALA A 18 -14.52 1.66 -30.42
N PHE A 19 -15.19 0.68 -29.80
CA PHE A 19 -15.04 0.38 -28.37
C PHE A 19 -13.62 -0.09 -28.05
N MET A 20 -12.99 -0.90 -28.91
CA MET A 20 -11.59 -1.29 -28.75
C MET A 20 -10.65 -0.09 -28.79
N ILE A 21 -10.79 0.79 -29.77
CA ILE A 21 -9.93 1.96 -29.91
C ILE A 21 -10.07 2.86 -28.68
N PHE A 22 -11.30 3.15 -28.25
CA PHE A 22 -11.56 3.94 -27.05
C PHE A 22 -10.92 3.31 -25.81
N PHE A 23 -11.07 2.00 -25.64
CA PHE A 23 -10.53 1.29 -24.49
C PHE A 23 -9.00 1.19 -24.51
N ILE A 24 -8.39 1.00 -25.68
CA ILE A 24 -6.93 1.06 -25.86
C ILE A 24 -6.42 2.46 -25.51
N ILE A 25 -7.10 3.52 -25.99
CA ILE A 25 -6.75 4.91 -25.64
C ILE A 25 -6.88 5.12 -24.13
N TYR A 26 -7.93 4.62 -23.49
CA TYR A 26 -8.12 4.70 -22.04
C TYR A 26 -7.00 3.98 -21.26
N ILE A 27 -6.61 2.79 -21.72
CA ILE A 27 -5.49 2.03 -21.14
C ILE A 27 -4.17 2.80 -21.31
N ILE A 28 -3.89 3.30 -22.51
CA ILE A 28 -2.66 4.04 -22.82
C ILE A 28 -2.64 5.36 -22.03
N SER A 29 -3.75 6.09 -21.95
CA SER A 29 -3.82 7.34 -21.21
C SER A 29 -3.66 7.12 -19.71
N SER A 30 -4.26 6.06 -19.15
CA SER A 30 -4.04 5.65 -17.76
C SER A 30 -2.58 5.27 -17.50
N PHE A 31 -1.94 4.59 -18.44
CA PHE A 31 -0.51 4.29 -18.37
C PHE A 31 0.36 5.55 -18.45
N PHE A 32 0.04 6.50 -19.33
CA PHE A 32 0.72 7.79 -19.39
C PHE A 32 0.58 8.58 -18.09
N ILE A 33 -0.59 8.57 -17.45
CA ILE A 33 -0.80 9.18 -16.13
C ILE A 33 0.13 8.54 -15.08
N LEU A 34 0.40 7.24 -15.17
CA LEU A 34 1.38 6.57 -14.30
C LEU A 34 2.82 6.99 -14.61
N LEU A 35 3.17 7.20 -15.88
CA LEU A 35 4.51 7.67 -16.29
C LEU A 35 4.81 9.11 -15.87
N PHE A 36 3.79 9.97 -15.90
CA PHE A 36 3.91 11.32 -15.37
C PHE A 36 3.90 11.24 -13.86
N ARG A 37 5.09 11.09 -13.24
CA ARG A 37 5.35 11.13 -11.78
C ARG A 37 4.38 12.11 -11.11
N PRO A 38 3.21 11.67 -10.59
CA PRO A 38 2.30 12.60 -9.98
C PRO A 38 3.06 13.10 -8.77
N ALA A 39 3.31 14.41 -8.70
CA ALA A 39 3.79 15.01 -7.48
C ALA A 39 2.69 14.79 -6.45
N VAL A 40 2.78 13.72 -5.67
CA VAL A 40 1.88 13.49 -4.55
C VAL A 40 2.35 14.44 -3.47
N SER A 41 1.96 15.71 -3.61
CA SER A 41 1.97 16.64 -2.49
C SER A 41 0.81 16.23 -1.59
N SER A 42 1.05 15.24 -0.73
CA SER A 42 0.23 15.10 0.46
C SER A 42 0.49 16.36 1.28
N PHE A 43 -0.37 17.37 1.17
CA PHE A 43 -0.53 18.40 2.20
C PHE A 43 -1.52 17.84 3.22
N PRO A 44 -1.33 18.03 4.54
CA PRO A 44 -2.29 17.55 5.52
C PRO A 44 -3.46 18.52 5.47
N ASN A 45 -4.58 18.11 4.87
CA ASN A 45 -5.80 18.91 4.99
C ASN A 45 -6.20 18.97 6.46
N ASN A 46 -6.06 20.17 7.03
CA ASN A 46 -6.55 20.63 8.32
C ASN A 46 -6.07 19.88 9.59
N THR A 47 -5.35 20.67 10.39
CA THR A 47 -5.32 20.74 11.85
C THR A 47 -6.45 19.99 12.59
N SER A 48 -6.40 18.66 12.61
CA SER A 48 -6.96 17.93 13.74
C SER A 48 -5.90 18.02 14.83
N THR A 49 -6.23 18.76 15.89
CA THR A 49 -5.50 18.79 17.14
C THR A 49 -5.48 17.39 17.73
N LEU A 50 -4.54 16.56 17.29
CA LEU A 50 -4.20 15.32 17.95
C LEU A 50 -3.60 15.70 19.31
N ASN A 51 -4.44 15.65 20.35
CA ASN A 51 -3.97 15.66 21.73
C ASN A 51 -3.20 14.36 21.96
N TYR A 52 -1.89 14.40 21.76
CA TYR A 52 -1.03 13.31 22.18
C TYR A 52 -0.89 13.35 23.69
N ASP A 53 -1.18 12.22 24.33
CA ASP A 53 -0.78 11.99 25.71
C ASP A 53 0.75 12.07 25.77
N PHE A 54 1.20 13.05 26.54
CA PHE A 54 2.55 13.47 26.87
C PHE A 54 3.65 12.39 26.76
N ASP A 55 4.78 12.72 26.10
CA ASP A 55 6.04 11.98 26.26
C ASP A 55 6.79 12.50 27.51
N PRO A 56 6.80 11.74 28.62
CA PRO A 56 7.45 12.16 29.86
C PRO A 56 8.99 12.13 29.80
N ASP A 57 9.61 11.70 28.69
CA ASP A 57 11.08 11.62 28.56
C ASP A 57 11.67 12.67 27.60
N SER A 58 10.95 13.74 27.26
CA SER A 58 11.61 14.89 26.65
C SER A 58 12.56 15.50 27.68
N SER A 59 13.81 15.01 27.72
CA SER A 59 14.89 15.51 28.57
C SER A 59 15.10 17.02 28.46
N TYR A 60 14.53 17.66 27.43
CA TYR A 60 14.47 19.10 27.25
C TYR A 60 13.43 19.83 28.13
N ARG A 61 12.29 19.22 28.50
CA ARG A 61 11.35 19.85 29.46
C ARG A 61 11.93 19.91 30.87
N PHE A 62 12.76 18.94 31.24
CA PHE A 62 13.43 18.86 32.55
C PHE A 62 14.72 19.69 32.63
N ASN A 63 15.22 20.20 31.49
CA ASN A 63 16.38 21.09 31.44
C ASN A 63 15.98 22.58 31.38
N LEU A 64 14.67 22.90 31.45
CA LEU A 64 14.23 24.27 31.61
C LEU A 64 14.56 24.72 33.04
N PRO A 65 15.24 25.87 33.24
CA PRO A 65 15.55 26.35 34.57
C PRO A 65 14.27 26.57 35.39
N ASP A 66 14.22 26.09 36.63
CA ASP A 66 13.09 26.32 37.54
C ASP A 66 12.83 27.81 37.83
N THR A 67 13.76 28.68 37.43
CA THR A 67 13.70 30.14 37.61
C THR A 67 12.84 30.86 36.57
N ILE A 68 12.35 30.18 35.53
CA ILE A 68 11.53 30.84 34.50
C ILE A 68 10.07 30.97 34.95
N SER A 69 9.42 32.08 34.57
CA SER A 69 8.00 32.29 34.90
C SER A 69 7.11 31.25 34.20
N TYR A 70 6.02 30.85 34.86
CA TYR A 70 5.07 29.87 34.34
C TYR A 70 4.58 30.18 32.92
N ARG A 71 4.35 31.46 32.60
CA ARG A 71 3.95 31.89 31.26
C ARG A 71 5.04 31.64 30.21
N LYS A 72 6.31 31.84 30.56
CA LYS A 72 7.45 31.58 29.69
C LYS A 72 7.66 30.08 29.52
N TYR A 73 7.61 29.31 30.62
CA TYR A 73 7.64 27.85 30.60
C TYR A 73 6.57 27.27 29.67
N LYS A 74 5.31 27.69 29.84
CA LYS A 74 4.20 27.24 29.00
C LYS A 74 4.40 27.60 27.54
N LYS A 75 4.90 28.80 27.23
CA LYS A 75 5.18 29.22 25.85
C LYS A 75 6.31 28.39 25.21
N GLU A 76 7.38 28.10 25.94
CA GLU A 76 8.48 27.24 25.46
C GLU A 76 7.97 25.81 25.22
N ILE A 77 7.16 25.28 26.13
CA ILE A 77 6.51 23.97 25.95
C ILE A 77 5.57 23.97 24.75
N ASP A 78 4.67 24.93 24.63
CA ASP A 78 3.73 25.02 23.51
C ASP A 78 4.49 25.19 22.18
N SER A 79 5.64 25.88 22.19
CA SER A 79 6.52 26.02 21.02
C SER A 79 7.25 24.71 20.68
N ILE A 80 7.71 23.96 21.68
CA ILE A 80 8.32 22.64 21.50
C ILE A 80 7.27 21.65 21.00
N ASP A 81 6.08 21.65 21.59
CA ASP A 81 4.97 20.79 21.20
C ASP A 81 4.54 21.12 19.77
N ASN A 82 4.39 22.40 19.43
CA ASN A 82 4.16 22.83 18.04
C ASN A 82 5.29 22.43 17.10
N CYS A 83 6.56 22.58 17.50
CA CYS A 83 7.70 22.18 16.67
C CYS A 83 7.74 20.66 16.47
N SER A 84 7.46 19.87 17.51
CA SER A 84 7.40 18.42 17.43
C SER A 84 6.24 17.95 16.55
N ASN A 85 5.07 18.61 16.66
CA ASN A 85 3.92 18.37 15.81
C ASN A 85 4.24 18.74 14.35
N LEU A 86 4.99 19.82 14.11
CA LEU A 86 5.43 20.23 12.78
C LEU A 86 6.52 19.32 12.20
N LEU A 87 7.44 18.80 13.03
CA LEU A 87 8.46 17.80 12.63
C LEU A 87 7.83 16.44 12.32
N LEU A 88 6.77 16.05 13.04
CA LEU A 88 5.94 14.89 12.72
C LEU A 88 5.08 15.14 11.46
N GLN A 89 4.77 16.40 11.17
CA GLN A 89 4.15 16.87 9.93
C GLN A 89 5.17 17.26 8.85
N ASN A 90 6.48 16.95 8.99
CA ASN A 90 7.44 17.11 7.89
C ASN A 90 7.09 16.09 6.81
N GLN A 91 6.09 16.47 6.04
CA GLN A 91 5.63 15.83 4.85
C GLN A 91 6.75 15.99 3.85
N LEU A 92 7.51 14.91 3.77
CA LEU A 92 8.45 14.66 2.70
C LEU A 92 7.69 14.95 1.41
N ASN A 93 8.05 16.02 0.69
CA ASN A 93 7.55 16.21 -0.66
C ASN A 93 7.95 14.95 -1.45
N ARG A 94 6.95 14.11 -1.75
CA ARG A 94 7.15 12.81 -2.38
C ARG A 94 7.27 13.05 -3.88
N TYR A 95 8.45 12.82 -4.42
CA TYR A 95 8.63 12.67 -5.87
C TYR A 95 9.03 11.23 -6.09
N GLY A 96 8.10 10.41 -6.59
CA GLY A 96 8.36 8.98 -6.71
C GLY A 96 7.42 8.30 -7.68
N PHE A 97 7.80 7.08 -8.07
CA PHE A 97 6.98 6.20 -8.88
C PHE A 97 6.35 5.16 -7.95
N GLN A 98 5.02 5.13 -7.89
CA GLN A 98 4.29 4.10 -7.16
C GLN A 98 3.64 3.15 -8.14
N PHE A 99 4.14 1.93 -8.17
CA PHE A 99 3.54 0.84 -8.93
C PHE A 99 3.52 -0.40 -8.06
N SER A 100 2.34 -1.03 -7.90
CA SER A 100 2.18 -2.19 -7.02
C SER A 100 2.36 -1.81 -5.53
N PRO A 101 2.34 -2.75 -4.56
CA PRO A 101 2.43 -2.45 -3.11
C PRO A 101 3.83 -1.99 -2.67
N ILE A 102 4.71 -1.74 -3.63
CA ILE A 102 6.10 -1.40 -3.46
C ILE A 102 6.34 -0.16 -4.29
N SER A 103 6.61 0.95 -3.63
CA SER A 103 6.99 2.16 -4.35
C SER A 103 8.45 2.45 -4.07
N SER A 104 9.13 3.08 -5.01
CA SER A 104 10.37 3.78 -4.72
C SER A 104 10.13 5.26 -4.89
N GLY A 105 10.72 6.04 -4.00
CA GLY A 105 10.55 7.48 -4.02
C GLY A 105 11.83 8.19 -3.68
N GLU A 106 12.01 9.34 -4.32
CA GLU A 106 12.89 10.38 -3.82
C GLU A 106 12.14 11.14 -2.73
N TYR A 107 12.74 11.19 -1.54
CA TYR A 107 12.22 11.94 -0.42
C TYR A 107 13.21 13.07 -0.13
N LEU A 108 12.71 14.30 -0.18
CA LEU A 108 13.45 15.47 0.26
C LEU A 108 13.33 15.57 1.77
N GLU A 109 14.44 15.34 2.45
CA GLU A 109 14.53 15.52 3.89
C GLU A 109 15.25 16.79 4.24
N CYS A 110 14.70 17.45 5.25
CA CYS A 110 15.33 18.58 5.90
C CYS A 110 15.42 18.24 7.38
N ASP A 111 16.66 17.98 7.83
CA ASP A 111 16.93 17.65 9.23
C ASP A 111 16.72 18.87 10.17
N THR A 112 16.76 20.08 9.61
CA THR A 112 16.58 21.36 10.33
C THR A 112 15.69 22.34 9.56
N CYS A 113 14.47 21.94 9.17
CA CYS A 113 13.47 22.89 8.67
C CYS A 113 13.13 23.90 9.78
N ASP A 114 13.85 25.02 9.81
CA ASP A 114 13.53 26.12 10.71
C ASP A 114 12.36 26.92 10.10
N TYR A 115 11.27 27.05 10.84
CA TYR A 115 10.13 27.87 10.43
C TYR A 115 10.46 29.33 10.68
N SER A 116 11.28 29.92 9.81
CA SER A 116 11.48 31.37 9.82
C SER A 116 10.50 32.03 8.84
N ARG A 117 9.58 32.83 9.39
CA ARG A 117 8.69 33.75 8.64
C ARG A 117 7.78 33.12 7.57
N GLY A 118 7.15 31.98 7.86
CA GLY A 118 6.13 31.42 6.96
C GLY A 118 6.68 30.69 5.72
N LYS A 119 7.99 30.45 5.66
CA LYS A 119 8.61 29.61 4.62
C LYS A 119 9.19 28.37 5.29
N TYR A 120 8.66 27.19 4.93
CA TYR A 120 9.12 25.89 5.44
C TYR A 120 10.53 25.50 4.97
N PHE A 121 11.13 26.29 4.10
CA PHE A 121 12.45 26.00 3.53
C PHE A 121 13.18 27.33 3.41
N ASP A 122 14.10 27.61 4.32
CA ASP A 122 15.15 28.57 4.01
C ASP A 122 15.98 27.97 2.86
N ASN A 123 16.18 28.74 1.78
CA ASN A 123 16.86 28.27 0.57
C ASN A 123 18.32 27.86 0.83
N ASN A 124 18.85 28.20 2.00
CA ASN A 124 20.22 27.94 2.42
C ASN A 124 20.39 26.61 3.20
N ILE A 125 19.31 25.92 3.57
CA ILE A 125 19.42 24.61 4.24
C ILE A 125 19.71 23.55 3.18
N GLN A 126 20.85 22.86 3.32
CA GLN A 126 21.25 21.77 2.42
C GLN A 126 20.19 20.66 2.43
N LYS A 127 19.39 20.59 1.36
CA LYS A 127 18.45 19.49 1.13
C LYS A 127 19.23 18.25 0.73
N THR A 128 19.32 17.27 1.62
CA THR A 128 19.88 15.97 1.25
C THR A 128 18.77 15.13 0.61
N LYS A 129 18.93 14.77 -0.66
CA LYS A 129 18.06 13.80 -1.32
C LYS A 129 18.33 12.43 -0.70
N LYS A 130 17.28 11.80 -0.16
CA LYS A 130 17.34 10.40 0.31
C LYS A 130 16.37 9.55 -0.50
N TYR A 131 16.77 8.32 -0.75
CA TYR A 131 16.04 7.36 -1.56
C TYR A 131 15.49 6.27 -0.66
N PHE A 132 14.22 5.92 -0.86
CA PHE A 132 13.57 4.91 -0.05
C PHE A 132 12.82 3.90 -0.90
N ILE A 133 12.90 2.64 -0.48
CA ILE A 133 11.91 1.63 -0.83
C ILE A 133 10.77 1.77 0.17
N ASN A 134 9.59 1.94 -0.35
CA ASN A 134 8.37 2.00 0.41
C ASN A 134 7.68 0.63 0.35
N LEU A 135 7.46 0.05 1.53
CA LEU A 135 6.70 -1.17 1.70
C LEU A 135 5.38 -0.87 2.42
N ASP A 136 4.29 -1.05 1.70
CA ASP A 136 2.93 -0.81 2.20
C ASP A 136 2.33 -2.05 2.88
N ASN A 137 1.26 -1.84 3.66
CA ASN A 137 0.48 -2.89 4.31
C ASN A 137 1.23 -3.71 5.36
N TYR A 138 2.17 -3.10 6.07
CA TYR A 138 2.75 -3.72 7.25
C TYR A 138 1.91 -3.37 8.48
N LYS A 139 1.73 -4.37 9.34
CA LYS A 139 1.17 -4.21 10.68
C LYS A 139 2.30 -4.39 11.67
N VAL A 140 2.26 -3.61 12.74
CA VAL A 140 3.18 -3.78 13.85
C VAL A 140 2.85 -5.13 14.51
N ASP A 141 3.81 -6.05 14.49
CA ASP A 141 3.71 -7.35 15.16
C ASP A 141 4.55 -7.27 16.43
N ILE A 142 3.99 -6.66 17.45
CA ILE A 142 4.61 -6.67 18.76
C ILE A 142 4.08 -7.90 19.47
N ASP A 143 5.01 -8.79 19.82
CA ASP A 143 4.72 -10.08 20.44
C ASP A 143 3.78 -9.89 21.63
N SER A 144 2.58 -10.39 21.45
CA SER A 144 1.42 -9.96 22.21
C SER A 144 1.43 -10.42 23.66
N SER A 145 2.36 -11.30 24.04
CA SER A 145 2.54 -11.79 25.41
C SER A 145 2.96 -10.70 26.40
N ASP A 146 3.78 -9.74 25.96
CA ASP A 146 4.25 -8.66 26.84
C ASP A 146 3.26 -7.49 26.95
N TYR A 147 2.27 -7.41 26.05
CA TYR A 147 1.40 -6.24 25.89
C TYR A 147 -0.10 -6.53 26.10
N LYS A 148 -0.55 -7.78 25.92
CA LYS A 148 -1.97 -8.15 26.09
C LYS A 148 -2.45 -8.09 27.52
N MET A 149 -1.57 -8.08 28.52
CA MET A 149 -2.02 -8.13 29.91
C MET A 149 -2.70 -6.84 30.41
N THR A 150 -2.66 -5.73 29.66
CA THR A 150 -3.02 -4.43 30.24
C THR A 150 -4.01 -3.60 29.44
N GLY A 151 -4.23 -3.85 28.15
CA GLY A 151 -5.04 -2.94 27.31
C GLY A 151 -4.44 -1.54 27.12
N PHE A 152 -3.28 -1.26 27.74
CA PHE A 152 -2.58 0.03 27.74
C PHE A 152 -1.22 -0.03 27.02
N GLY A 153 -0.96 -1.09 26.24
CA GLY A 153 0.26 -1.27 25.46
C GLY A 153 0.38 -0.29 24.29
N LYS A 154 0.40 1.02 24.56
CA LYS A 154 0.71 2.05 23.58
C LYS A 154 2.22 2.01 23.33
N PHE A 155 2.62 1.51 22.17
CA PHE A 155 3.95 1.80 21.63
C PHE A 155 3.85 3.09 20.81
N ILE A 156 4.89 3.90 20.86
CA ILE A 156 4.98 5.15 20.13
C ILE A 156 6.11 5.00 19.12
N ILE A 157 5.80 5.17 17.84
CA ILE A 157 6.83 5.29 16.81
C ILE A 157 6.99 6.76 16.49
N TYR A 158 8.21 7.26 16.61
CA TYR A 158 8.53 8.64 16.30
C TYR A 158 9.86 8.73 15.56
N SER A 159 10.03 9.81 14.80
CA SER A 159 11.29 10.16 14.15
C SER A 159 11.97 11.30 14.89
N ASN A 160 13.27 11.18 15.14
CA ASN A 160 14.09 12.27 15.66
C ASN A 160 15.39 12.35 14.85
N PHE A 161 15.71 13.54 14.32
CA PHE A 161 16.87 13.81 13.44
C PHE A 161 17.05 12.76 12.33
N GLY A 162 15.96 12.46 11.63
CA GLY A 162 15.96 11.52 10.51
C GLY A 162 16.14 10.03 10.87
N GLN A 163 16.19 9.70 12.15
CA GLN A 163 16.20 8.33 12.66
C GLN A 163 14.84 7.99 13.27
N SER A 164 14.27 6.83 12.95
CA SER A 164 13.06 6.36 13.62
C SER A 164 13.37 5.53 14.85
N PHE A 165 12.52 5.68 15.86
CA PHE A 165 12.59 4.97 17.12
C PHE A 165 11.23 4.37 17.43
N ILE A 166 11.25 3.17 18.03
CA ILE A 166 10.09 2.62 18.71
C ILE A 166 10.31 2.77 20.22
N LYS A 167 9.31 3.33 20.89
CA LYS A 167 9.27 3.48 22.33
C LYS A 167 8.12 2.66 22.89
N TYR A 168 8.39 1.85 23.89
CA TYR A 168 7.40 0.99 24.53
C TYR A 168 7.66 0.83 26.01
N ILE A 169 6.63 0.53 26.79
CA ILE A 169 6.75 0.25 28.23
C ILE A 169 7.08 -1.24 28.38
N LYS A 170 8.23 -1.55 28.97
CA LYS A 170 8.49 -2.89 29.49
C LYS A 170 7.91 -2.96 30.90
N VAL A 171 6.82 -3.71 31.04
CA VAL A 171 6.17 -3.93 32.34
C VAL A 171 7.07 -4.84 33.19
N ASN A 172 7.52 -4.33 34.34
CA ASN A 172 8.37 -5.08 35.26
C ASN A 172 7.53 -5.86 36.28
N SER A 173 6.40 -5.29 36.71
CA SER A 173 5.47 -5.98 37.61
C SER A 173 4.03 -5.51 37.43
N VAL A 174 3.11 -6.45 37.60
CA VAL A 174 1.66 -6.18 37.66
C VAL A 174 1.19 -6.58 39.05
N LYS A 175 0.81 -5.61 39.88
CA LYS A 175 0.22 -5.85 41.19
C LYS A 175 -1.29 -5.66 41.09
N LYS A 176 -2.05 -6.75 41.26
CA LYS A 176 -3.50 -6.68 41.44
C LYS A 176 -3.80 -6.36 42.90
N LYS A 177 -4.41 -5.22 43.18
CA LYS A 177 -5.01 -4.94 44.48
C LYS A 177 -6.49 -5.27 44.38
N ASN A 178 -6.92 -6.20 45.25
CA ASN A 178 -8.34 -6.34 45.53
C ASN A 178 -8.67 -5.26 46.55
N GLU A 179 -9.32 -4.19 46.11
CA GLU A 179 -9.86 -3.21 47.03
C GLU A 179 -11.06 -3.84 47.73
N PHE A 180 -10.91 -4.11 49.02
CA PHE A 180 -11.95 -4.70 49.86
C PHE A 180 -13.21 -3.82 49.81
N GLY A 181 -14.26 -4.30 49.15
CA GLY A 181 -15.61 -3.72 49.19
C GLY A 181 -16.24 -3.43 47.84
N ASN A 182 -15.46 -3.24 46.78
CA ASN A 182 -15.96 -3.04 45.42
C ASN A 182 -15.34 -4.09 44.50
N ASN A 183 -16.11 -4.70 43.59
CA ASN A 183 -15.64 -5.71 42.64
C ASN A 183 -14.64 -5.17 41.59
N GLU A 184 -14.04 -4.00 41.80
CA GLU A 184 -13.05 -3.40 40.92
C GLU A 184 -11.65 -3.81 41.35
N VAL A 185 -11.00 -4.60 40.49
CA VAL A 185 -9.60 -4.98 40.66
C VAL A 185 -8.74 -3.84 40.11
N SER A 186 -8.11 -3.06 40.99
CA SER A 186 -7.13 -2.06 40.56
C SER A 186 -5.79 -2.73 40.25
N THR A 187 -5.33 -2.61 38.99
CA THR A 187 -4.03 -3.12 38.54
C THR A 187 -3.00 -1.99 38.57
N ASN A 188 -2.13 -1.98 39.58
CA ASN A 188 -0.97 -1.11 39.59
C ASN A 188 0.15 -1.73 38.76
N MET A 189 0.57 -1.03 37.73
CA MET A 189 1.64 -1.45 36.83
C MET A 189 2.86 -0.58 37.06
N SER A 190 4.02 -1.23 37.20
CA SER A 190 5.30 -0.54 37.14
C SER A 190 6.10 -1.07 35.95
N GLY A 191 6.72 -0.17 35.21
CA GLY A 191 7.49 -0.50 34.02
C GLY A 191 8.48 0.60 33.68
N ASN A 192 9.42 0.26 32.82
CA ASN A 192 10.42 1.18 32.31
C ASN A 192 10.19 1.41 30.81
N TRP A 193 10.35 2.65 30.37
CA TRP A 193 10.33 2.96 28.94
C TRP A 193 11.61 2.45 28.28
N ILE A 194 11.44 1.66 27.23
CA ILE A 194 12.54 1.20 26.37
C ILE A 194 12.44 1.93 25.05
N LYS A 195 13.56 2.54 24.65
CA LYS A 195 13.74 3.16 23.33
C LYS A 195 14.62 2.26 22.49
N LYS A 196 14.09 1.80 21.36
CA LYS A 196 14.84 0.99 20.38
C LYS A 196 14.95 1.76 19.06
N LYS A 197 16.17 1.87 18.55
CA LYS A 197 16.47 2.48 17.25
C LYS A 197 15.99 1.55 16.13
N LEU A 198 15.22 2.07 15.18
CA LEU A 198 14.78 1.37 13.98
C LEU A 198 15.71 1.73 12.81
N ASN A 199 16.03 0.78 11.95
CA ASN A 199 16.89 1.02 10.78
C ASN A 199 16.13 1.60 9.58
N TYR A 200 14.80 1.49 9.58
CA TYR A 200 13.86 2.01 8.60
C TYR A 200 13.07 3.17 9.21
N ARG A 201 12.36 3.92 8.37
CA ARG A 201 11.33 4.85 8.83
C ARG A 201 9.97 4.20 8.81
N VAL A 202 9.12 4.68 9.70
CA VAL A 202 7.71 4.29 9.74
C VAL A 202 6.90 5.54 9.50
N ASN A 203 6.06 5.49 8.48
CA ASN A 203 5.09 6.53 8.22
C ASN A 203 3.69 6.00 8.52
N ASN A 204 2.87 6.83 9.15
CA ASN A 204 1.48 6.50 9.42
C ASN A 204 0.70 6.67 8.13
N ILE A 205 0.12 5.58 7.60
CA ILE A 205 -0.89 5.70 6.57
C ILE A 205 -2.18 6.00 7.32
N TYR A 206 -2.51 7.28 7.48
CA TYR A 206 -3.82 7.64 8.01
C TYR A 206 -4.87 7.12 7.01
N PRO A 207 -5.71 6.13 7.39
CA PRO A 207 -6.86 5.81 6.56
C PRO A 207 -7.68 7.09 6.46
N THR A 208 -8.03 7.48 5.24
CA THR A 208 -9.02 8.53 4.98
C THR A 208 -10.21 8.31 5.92
N GLN A 209 -10.48 9.36 6.71
CA GLN A 209 -11.38 9.40 7.86
C GLN A 209 -12.60 8.50 7.65
N THR A 210 -12.59 7.34 8.29
CA THR A 210 -13.81 6.57 8.55
C THR A 210 -13.90 6.44 10.06
N PRO A 211 -15.01 6.83 10.71
CA PRO A 211 -15.06 7.08 12.16
C PRO A 211 -15.07 5.82 13.04
N ASP A 212 -14.54 4.71 12.54
CA ASP A 212 -14.66 3.41 13.19
C ASP A 212 -13.35 3.08 13.92
N ASP A 213 -13.35 3.36 15.23
CA ASP A 213 -12.24 3.38 16.20
C ASP A 213 -11.51 2.04 16.42
N SER A 214 -11.76 1.02 15.58
CA SER A 214 -11.14 -0.31 15.69
C SER A 214 -10.11 -0.60 14.59
N LYS A 215 -9.86 0.33 13.66
CA LYS A 215 -8.96 0.08 12.52
C LYS A 215 -7.49 0.12 12.93
N LYS A 216 -6.91 -1.08 13.06
CA LYS A 216 -5.46 -1.33 13.10
C LYS A 216 -4.73 -0.38 12.15
N GLU A 217 -3.92 0.52 12.71
CA GLU A 217 -3.16 1.51 11.97
C GLU A 217 -2.24 0.80 10.96
N LEU A 218 -2.52 0.97 9.67
CA LEU A 218 -1.61 0.50 8.63
C LEU A 218 -0.38 1.39 8.64
N LYS A 219 0.79 0.75 8.65
CA LYS A 219 2.08 1.45 8.63
C LYS A 219 2.73 1.26 7.27
N GLN A 220 3.39 2.32 6.86
CA GLN A 220 4.24 2.37 5.67
C GLN A 220 5.69 2.30 6.14
N LEU A 221 6.45 1.32 5.67
CA LEU A 221 7.87 1.19 6.02
C LEU A 221 8.73 1.77 4.90
N LEU A 222 9.54 2.78 5.23
CA LEU A 222 10.48 3.39 4.30
C LEU A 222 11.88 2.87 4.63
N ILE A 223 12.40 1.99 3.78
CA ILE A 223 13.75 1.46 3.91
C ILE A 223 14.71 2.39 3.16
N PRO A 224 15.69 3.02 3.84
CA PRO A 224 16.68 3.85 3.15
C PRO A 224 17.54 2.99 2.25
N VAL A 225 17.70 3.40 0.99
CA VAL A 225 18.51 2.70 -0.01
C VAL A 225 19.43 3.66 -0.75
N SER A 226 20.42 3.10 -1.45
CA SER A 226 21.22 3.90 -2.38
C SER A 226 20.36 4.34 -3.57
N LYS A 227 20.78 5.43 -4.21
CA LYS A 227 20.19 5.89 -5.48
C LYS A 227 20.13 4.77 -6.52
N THR A 228 21.20 4.00 -6.66
CA THR A 228 21.29 2.88 -7.62
C THR A 228 20.24 1.80 -7.38
N ILE A 229 20.00 1.41 -6.12
CA ILE A 229 18.96 0.42 -5.79
C ILE A 229 17.58 0.98 -6.10
N SER A 230 17.32 2.26 -5.78
CA SER A 230 16.06 2.93 -6.11
C SER A 230 15.81 2.93 -7.62
N GLU A 231 16.81 3.29 -8.43
CA GLU A 231 16.70 3.30 -9.89
C GLU A 231 16.45 1.89 -10.46
N ILE A 232 17.13 0.86 -9.93
CA ILE A 232 16.90 -0.53 -10.33
C ILE A 232 15.45 -0.94 -10.06
N ILE A 233 14.92 -0.60 -8.89
CA ILE A 233 13.52 -0.92 -8.52
C ILE A 233 12.55 -0.16 -9.42
N GLU A 234 12.79 1.12 -9.72
CA GLU A 234 11.97 1.88 -10.68
C GLU A 234 11.93 1.20 -12.06
N ILE A 235 13.08 0.77 -12.57
CA ILE A 235 13.18 0.08 -13.86
C ILE A 235 12.43 -1.26 -13.82
N LEU A 236 12.61 -2.06 -12.76
CA LEU A 236 11.90 -3.34 -12.61
C LEU A 236 10.39 -3.14 -12.51
N SER A 237 9.93 -2.15 -11.75
CA SER A 237 8.53 -1.79 -11.65
C SER A 237 7.96 -1.34 -13.00
N PHE A 238 8.71 -0.54 -13.77
CA PHE A 238 8.31 -0.13 -15.12
C PHE A 238 8.18 -1.34 -16.08
N ILE A 239 9.17 -2.23 -16.11
CA ILE A 239 9.13 -3.46 -16.94
C ILE A 239 7.92 -4.32 -16.54
N THR A 240 7.68 -4.49 -15.25
CA THR A 240 6.55 -5.26 -14.72
C THR A 240 5.21 -4.64 -15.12
N THR A 241 5.08 -3.32 -15.02
CA THR A 241 3.89 -2.57 -15.47
C THR A 241 3.64 -2.81 -16.95
N PHE A 242 4.70 -2.74 -17.76
CA PHE A 242 4.62 -2.95 -19.20
C PHE A 242 4.20 -4.38 -19.55
N ILE A 243 4.73 -5.39 -18.85
CA ILE A 243 4.29 -6.79 -19.02
C ILE A 243 2.81 -6.94 -18.67
N ALA A 244 2.37 -6.38 -17.53
CA ALA A 244 0.97 -6.43 -17.12
C ALA A 244 0.05 -5.76 -18.16
N LEU A 245 0.48 -4.64 -18.74
CA LEU A 245 -0.21 -3.94 -19.82
C LEU A 245 -0.39 -4.83 -21.06
N VAL A 246 0.69 -5.47 -21.52
CA VAL A 246 0.66 -6.38 -22.68
C VAL A 246 -0.25 -7.58 -22.42
N LEU A 247 -0.20 -8.16 -21.21
CA LEU A 247 -1.09 -9.26 -20.82
C LEU A 247 -2.56 -8.81 -20.82
N MET A 248 -2.87 -7.63 -20.29
CA MET A 248 -4.21 -7.05 -20.33
C MET A 248 -4.71 -6.88 -21.75
N LEU A 249 -3.92 -6.27 -22.65
CA LEU A 249 -4.29 -6.12 -24.06
C LEU A 249 -4.52 -7.49 -24.74
N THR A 250 -3.73 -8.50 -24.37
CA THR A 250 -3.88 -9.87 -24.88
C THR A 250 -5.17 -10.53 -24.39
N ILE A 251 -5.55 -10.33 -23.12
CA ILE A 251 -6.83 -10.78 -22.55
C ILE A 251 -8.00 -10.19 -23.36
N PHE A 252 -8.00 -8.87 -23.58
CA PHE A 252 -9.06 -8.20 -24.34
C PHE A 252 -9.15 -8.72 -25.78
N ARG A 253 -8.00 -8.80 -26.48
CA ARG A 253 -7.94 -9.35 -27.83
C ARG A 253 -8.56 -10.76 -27.89
N ASN A 254 -8.19 -11.64 -26.97
CA ASN A 254 -8.67 -13.02 -26.95
C ASN A 254 -10.18 -13.09 -26.72
N LEU A 255 -10.72 -12.30 -25.77
CA LEU A 255 -12.16 -12.26 -25.51
C LEU A 255 -12.95 -11.73 -26.71
N ILE A 256 -12.43 -10.73 -27.41
CA ILE A 256 -13.12 -10.15 -28.57
C ILE A 256 -13.13 -11.13 -29.74
N LEU A 257 -11.99 -11.76 -30.06
CA LEU A 257 -11.95 -12.76 -31.11
C LEU A 257 -12.87 -13.95 -30.80
N PHE A 258 -12.94 -14.36 -29.53
CA PHE A 258 -13.89 -15.37 -29.07
C PHE A 258 -15.35 -14.96 -29.31
N LEU A 259 -15.73 -13.72 -28.96
CA LEU A 259 -17.09 -13.22 -29.20
C LEU A 259 -17.43 -13.10 -30.69
N ILE A 260 -16.47 -12.68 -31.52
CA ILE A 260 -16.64 -12.61 -32.97
C ILE A 260 -16.88 -14.02 -33.55
N ASP A 261 -16.12 -15.02 -33.11
CA ASP A 261 -16.29 -16.39 -33.60
C ASP A 261 -17.64 -16.98 -33.19
N ILE A 262 -18.12 -16.70 -31.97
CA ILE A 262 -19.49 -17.05 -31.56
C ILE A 262 -20.53 -16.35 -32.43
N GLY A 263 -20.37 -15.04 -32.68
CA GLY A 263 -21.28 -14.27 -33.54
C GLY A 263 -21.35 -14.79 -34.98
N ASN A 264 -20.26 -15.39 -35.46
CA ASN A 264 -20.18 -16.03 -36.78
C ASN A 264 -20.65 -17.49 -36.79
N GLY A 265 -21.18 -18.02 -35.69
CA GLY A 265 -21.63 -19.41 -35.57
C GLY A 265 -20.50 -20.44 -35.42
N LYS A 266 -19.26 -20.00 -35.20
CA LYS A 266 -18.08 -20.85 -34.98
C LYS A 266 -17.80 -21.00 -33.49
N SER A 267 -18.77 -21.46 -32.71
CA SER A 267 -18.67 -21.48 -31.25
C SER A 267 -17.62 -22.50 -30.76
N PHE A 268 -17.65 -23.73 -31.26
CA PHE A 268 -16.81 -24.83 -30.78
C PHE A 268 -15.59 -25.04 -31.68
N THR A 269 -14.65 -24.11 -31.67
CA THR A 269 -13.37 -24.24 -32.40
C THR A 269 -12.20 -24.46 -31.45
N LEU A 270 -11.13 -25.08 -31.98
CA LEU A 270 -9.85 -25.26 -31.30
C LEU A 270 -9.32 -23.94 -30.72
N ASP A 271 -9.42 -22.87 -31.51
CA ASP A 271 -8.93 -21.54 -31.13
C ASP A 271 -9.75 -20.93 -30.00
N ASN A 272 -11.07 -21.11 -29.99
CA ASN A 272 -11.93 -20.50 -28.99
C ASN A 272 -11.67 -21.03 -27.58
N TYR A 273 -11.59 -22.36 -27.40
CA TYR A 273 -11.32 -22.90 -26.07
C TYR A 273 -9.88 -22.59 -25.63
N ARG A 274 -8.90 -22.57 -26.55
CA ARG A 274 -7.51 -22.16 -26.26
C ARG A 274 -7.42 -20.69 -25.81
N ARG A 275 -8.18 -19.79 -26.45
CA ARG A 275 -8.28 -18.38 -26.04
C ARG A 275 -8.87 -18.25 -24.64
N LEU A 276 -9.94 -18.99 -24.33
CA LEU A 276 -10.54 -19.01 -22.98
C LEU A 276 -9.53 -19.46 -21.91
N PHE A 277 -8.81 -20.56 -22.14
CA PHE A 277 -7.76 -21.02 -21.22
C PHE A 277 -6.64 -19.98 -21.07
N SER A 278 -6.14 -19.44 -22.18
CA SER A 278 -5.05 -18.45 -22.16
C SER A 278 -5.47 -17.20 -21.38
N THR A 279 -6.68 -16.69 -21.64
CA THR A 279 -7.24 -15.55 -20.90
C THR A 279 -7.34 -15.85 -19.41
N ALA A 280 -7.85 -17.04 -19.03
CA ALA A 280 -7.95 -17.42 -17.63
C ALA A 280 -6.58 -17.47 -16.94
N TYR A 281 -5.56 -18.06 -17.58
CA TYR A 281 -4.21 -18.11 -17.03
C TYR A 281 -3.58 -16.73 -16.87
N PHE A 282 -3.76 -15.83 -17.84
CA PHE A 282 -3.26 -14.46 -17.72
C PHE A 282 -3.93 -13.69 -16.58
N ILE A 283 -5.24 -13.86 -16.38
CA ILE A 283 -5.95 -13.26 -15.24
C ILE A 283 -5.41 -13.81 -13.92
N LEU A 284 -5.18 -15.12 -13.81
CA LEU A 284 -4.57 -15.71 -12.60
C LEU A 284 -3.17 -15.15 -12.33
N ILE A 285 -2.31 -15.08 -13.36
CA ILE A 285 -0.96 -14.53 -13.24
C ILE A 285 -1.02 -13.08 -12.73
N ILE A 286 -1.84 -12.23 -13.36
CA ILE A 286 -2.00 -10.82 -12.95
C ILE A 286 -2.53 -10.71 -11.51
N SER A 287 -3.45 -11.60 -11.11
CA SER A 287 -4.08 -11.56 -9.78
C SER A 287 -3.13 -12.01 -8.67
N PHE A 288 -2.30 -13.02 -8.92
CA PHE A 288 -1.35 -13.53 -7.92
C PHE A 288 -0.05 -12.77 -7.87
N PHE A 289 0.35 -12.10 -8.97
CA PHE A 289 1.63 -11.42 -9.06
C PHE A 289 1.90 -10.43 -7.91
N PRO A 290 0.99 -9.50 -7.53
CA PRO A 290 1.24 -8.58 -6.42
C PRO A 290 1.40 -9.28 -5.07
N THR A 291 0.77 -10.45 -4.89
CA THR A 291 0.90 -11.24 -3.66
C THR A 291 2.26 -11.93 -3.60
N ILE A 292 2.69 -12.52 -4.72
CA ILE A 292 4.01 -13.15 -4.84
C ILE A 292 5.11 -12.10 -4.63
N GLU A 293 4.98 -10.94 -5.28
CA GLU A 293 5.88 -9.81 -5.11
C GLU A 293 6.01 -9.41 -3.63
N ARG A 294 4.88 -9.20 -2.93
CA ARG A 294 4.87 -8.93 -1.48
C ARG A 294 5.63 -9.97 -0.66
N LEU A 295 5.42 -11.26 -0.95
CA LEU A 295 6.09 -12.35 -0.23
C LEU A 295 7.60 -12.38 -0.49
N ILE A 296 8.04 -12.08 -1.72
CA ILE A 296 9.46 -11.96 -2.05
C ILE A 296 10.11 -10.84 -1.25
N PHE A 297 9.45 -9.67 -1.16
CA PHE A 297 9.99 -8.54 -0.42
C PHE A 297 9.97 -8.76 1.10
N ASP A 298 8.91 -9.35 1.63
CA ASP A 298 8.87 -9.78 3.03
C ASP A 298 10.04 -10.72 3.32
N PHE A 299 10.30 -11.70 2.44
CA PHE A 299 11.44 -12.61 2.58
C PHE A 299 12.80 -11.89 2.54
N ILE A 300 13.01 -10.97 1.60
CA ILE A 300 14.26 -10.20 1.46
C ILE A 300 14.50 -9.31 2.69
N PHE A 301 13.45 -8.63 3.18
CA PHE A 301 13.56 -7.63 4.25
C PHE A 301 13.22 -8.18 5.64
N LYS A 302 12.88 -9.46 5.78
CA LYS A 302 12.53 -10.10 7.07
C LYS A 302 13.59 -9.86 8.15
N ASN A 303 14.86 -10.03 7.78
CA ASN A 303 15.99 -9.83 8.70
C ASN A 303 16.21 -8.36 9.07
N TYR A 304 15.72 -7.44 8.24
CA TYR A 304 15.84 -6.00 8.46
C TYR A 304 14.87 -5.51 9.56
N PHE A 305 13.70 -6.13 9.66
CA PHE A 305 12.62 -5.74 10.59
C PHE A 305 12.61 -6.50 11.92
N LYS A 306 13.59 -7.37 12.21
CA LYS A 306 13.76 -8.09 13.50
C LYS A 306 12.45 -8.48 14.22
N ASN A 307 11.47 -9.00 13.48
CA ASN A 307 10.12 -9.40 13.94
C ASN A 307 9.22 -8.29 14.52
N GLU A 308 9.49 -7.01 14.24
CA GLU A 308 8.67 -5.88 14.71
C GLU A 308 7.40 -5.66 13.87
N PHE A 309 7.37 -6.20 12.66
CA PHE A 309 6.31 -6.01 11.69
C PHE A 309 5.94 -7.32 11.00
N THR A 310 4.65 -7.50 10.75
CA THR A 310 4.11 -8.55 9.87
C THR A 310 3.43 -7.97 8.66
N ILE A 311 3.54 -8.69 7.56
CA ILE A 311 2.84 -8.34 6.34
C ILE A 311 1.33 -8.60 6.48
N SER A 312 0.51 -7.60 6.17
CA SER A 312 -0.95 -7.73 6.12
C SER A 312 -1.39 -8.07 4.70
N ILE A 313 -1.45 -9.36 4.38
CA ILE A 313 -1.99 -9.83 3.09
C ILE A 313 -3.52 -9.88 3.18
N LYS A 314 -4.19 -9.05 2.38
CA LYS A 314 -5.65 -9.09 2.20
C LYS A 314 -5.98 -9.98 1.00
N TRP A 315 -6.15 -11.28 1.26
CA TRP A 315 -6.51 -12.25 0.22
C TRP A 315 -7.82 -11.92 -0.50
N THR A 316 -8.71 -11.18 0.16
CA THR A 316 -9.99 -10.71 -0.38
C THR A 316 -9.84 -9.79 -1.59
N ASP A 317 -8.75 -9.03 -1.69
CA ASP A 317 -8.55 -8.04 -2.75
C ASP A 317 -8.40 -8.72 -4.12
N ASN A 318 -7.96 -9.98 -4.15
CA ASN A 318 -7.75 -10.77 -5.38
C ASN A 318 -8.83 -11.83 -5.61
N LEU A 319 -9.84 -11.93 -4.74
CA LEU A 319 -10.83 -13.02 -4.80
C LEU A 319 -11.67 -12.95 -6.08
N LEU A 320 -12.17 -11.76 -6.45
CA LEU A 320 -13.06 -11.59 -7.60
C LEU A 320 -12.36 -11.93 -8.94
N PRO A 321 -11.15 -11.41 -9.25
CA PRO A 321 -10.41 -11.82 -10.44
C PRO A 321 -10.14 -13.33 -10.52
N VAL A 322 -9.80 -13.95 -9.38
CA VAL A 322 -9.56 -15.40 -9.31
C VAL A 322 -10.83 -16.18 -9.60
N LEU A 323 -11.98 -15.80 -9.04
CA LEU A 323 -13.27 -16.42 -9.33
C LEU A 323 -13.64 -16.28 -10.81
N PHE A 324 -13.40 -15.11 -11.42
CA PHE A 324 -13.64 -14.89 -12.83
C PHE A 324 -12.72 -15.75 -13.72
N ALA A 325 -11.45 -15.90 -13.36
CA ALA A 325 -10.55 -16.80 -14.07
C ALA A 325 -10.97 -18.28 -13.95
N LEU A 326 -11.41 -18.72 -12.77
CA LEU A 326 -11.96 -20.06 -12.57
C LEU A 326 -13.21 -20.29 -13.42
N PHE A 327 -14.10 -19.31 -13.50
CA PHE A 327 -15.25 -19.35 -14.40
C PHE A 327 -14.83 -19.53 -15.87
N LEU A 328 -13.83 -18.77 -16.34
CA LEU A 328 -13.31 -18.92 -17.70
C LEU A 328 -12.63 -20.27 -17.95
N LEU A 329 -11.96 -20.86 -16.95
CA LEU A 329 -11.42 -22.22 -17.06
C LEU A 329 -12.53 -23.26 -17.21
N LEU A 330 -13.62 -23.13 -16.45
CA LEU A 330 -14.79 -24.02 -16.56
C LEU A 330 -15.47 -23.85 -17.93
N LEU A 331 -15.63 -22.62 -18.39
CA LEU A 331 -16.16 -22.31 -19.71
C LEU A 331 -15.26 -22.90 -20.81
N GLY A 332 -13.94 -22.75 -20.69
CA GLY A 332 -12.95 -23.34 -21.60
C GLY A 332 -13.06 -24.87 -21.66
N LYS A 333 -13.27 -25.54 -20.53
CA LYS A 333 -13.52 -26.99 -20.48
C LYS A 333 -14.82 -27.37 -21.20
N ALA A 334 -15.90 -26.62 -20.99
CA ALA A 334 -17.17 -26.85 -21.66
C ALA A 334 -17.05 -26.69 -23.19
N PHE A 335 -16.37 -25.64 -23.65
CA PHE A 335 -16.11 -25.40 -25.07
C PHE A 335 -15.22 -26.48 -25.69
N LYS A 336 -14.21 -26.96 -24.95
CA LYS A 336 -13.40 -28.10 -25.39
C LYS A 336 -14.26 -29.35 -25.59
N ARG A 337 -15.13 -29.69 -24.62
CA ARG A 337 -16.02 -30.85 -24.76
C ARG A 337 -17.00 -30.68 -25.94
N GLY A 338 -17.52 -29.48 -26.15
CA GLY A 338 -18.35 -29.18 -27.32
C GLY A 338 -17.61 -29.38 -28.65
N TYR A 339 -16.34 -28.97 -28.71
CA TYR A 339 -15.48 -29.22 -29.87
C TYR A 339 -15.23 -30.70 -30.10
N ASP A 340 -14.89 -31.45 -29.05
CA ASP A 340 -14.64 -32.89 -29.13
C ASP A 340 -15.90 -33.63 -29.65
N LEU A 341 -17.10 -33.27 -29.16
CA LEU A 341 -18.37 -33.84 -29.62
C LEU A 341 -18.67 -33.50 -31.09
N GLN A 342 -18.35 -32.29 -31.53
CA GLN A 342 -18.53 -31.89 -32.93
C GLN A 342 -17.62 -32.71 -33.86
N GLN A 343 -16.37 -32.95 -33.45
CA GLN A 343 -15.45 -33.82 -34.19
C GLN A 343 -15.91 -35.28 -34.23
N GLU A 344 -16.47 -35.80 -33.12
CA GLU A 344 -17.06 -37.14 -33.09
C GLU A 344 -18.23 -37.26 -34.08
N GLN A 345 -19.10 -36.25 -34.16
CA GLN A 345 -20.24 -36.24 -35.10
C GLN A 345 -19.79 -36.18 -36.56
N ASP A 346 -18.82 -35.31 -36.87
CA ASP A 346 -18.28 -35.14 -38.22
C ASP A 346 -17.60 -36.42 -38.77
N LEU A 347 -17.21 -37.36 -37.90
CA LEU A 347 -16.64 -38.66 -38.28
C LEU A 347 -17.67 -39.77 -38.47
N THR A 348 -18.90 -39.59 -37.98
CA THR A 348 -19.96 -40.62 -37.99
C THR A 348 -21.01 -40.45 -39.09
N VAL A 349 -21.08 -39.26 -39.68
CA VAL A 349 -21.94 -38.93 -40.83
C VAL A 349 -21.15 -39.12 -42.11
#